data_AF-A0A1J5IL18-F1
#
_entry.id   AF-A0A1J5IL18-F1
#
_cell.length_a   1.000
_cell.length_b   1.000
_cell.length_c   1.000
_cell.angle_alpha   90.00
_cell.angle_beta   90.00
_cell.angle_gamma   90.00
#
_symmetry.space_group_name_H-M   'P 1'
#
loop_
_entity.id
_entity.type
_entity.pdbx_description
1 polymer ?
#
loop_
_entity_poly.entity_id
_entity_poly.type
_entity_poly.pdbx_seq_one_letter_code
_entity_poly.pdbx_strand_id
1 'polypeptide(L)'
;MEHAEDAGVYKLRDDLAIIQTVDFFTPIVDDPYTFGQIAAVNALSDVYAMGGKPLTAMNIICFPVGKMDIDILRQILKGGLDKMREANVLLVGGHSVADNELKYGLSVTGVIHPEKVLLNKNARVGDKLILTKPLGTGIVSTALKGGIADEGLVARSVKSMTTLNKRVMELMTETPDVHACTDITGFGFLGHACEMVEGSDVGMQVYASAVPYFPGIRELVEAGIVPGGLYRNKTFRMNMIEVDS
;
A
#
# COMPACT_ATOMS: atom_id res chain seq x y z
N MET A 1 -20.66 -4.52 3.00
CA MET A 1 -20.12 -3.88 1.79
C MET A 1 -20.09 -4.96 0.71
N GLU A 2 -20.74 -4.74 -0.44
CA GLU A 2 -20.85 -5.71 -1.53
C GLU A 2 -19.74 -5.55 -2.60
N HIS A 3 -18.84 -4.57 -2.46
CA HIS A 3 -17.68 -4.31 -3.33
C HIS A 3 -16.38 -4.25 -2.52
N ALA A 4 -15.26 -4.61 -3.16
CA ALA A 4 -13.92 -4.47 -2.59
C ALA A 4 -13.52 -2.99 -2.54
N GLU A 5 -13.30 -2.47 -1.33
CA GLU A 5 -12.81 -1.12 -1.04
C GLU A 5 -11.55 -1.26 -0.17
N ASP A 6 -10.69 -0.25 -0.13
CA ASP A 6 -9.42 -0.32 0.59
C ASP A 6 -9.62 -0.60 2.09
N ALA A 7 -10.72 -0.10 2.68
CA ALA A 7 -11.06 -0.33 4.07
C ALA A 7 -12.57 -0.37 4.34
N GLY A 8 -12.94 -1.04 5.43
CA GLY A 8 -14.32 -1.06 5.91
C GLY A 8 -14.70 0.26 6.58
N VAL A 9 -15.85 0.83 6.22
CA VAL A 9 -16.38 2.06 6.84
C VAL A 9 -17.63 1.73 7.64
N TYR A 10 -17.68 2.20 8.89
CA TYR A 10 -18.85 2.06 9.76
C TYR A 10 -19.24 3.41 10.37
N LYS A 11 -20.45 3.87 10.06
CA LYS A 11 -21.01 5.12 10.59
C LYS A 11 -21.38 4.93 12.07
N LEU A 12 -20.69 5.63 12.97
CA LEU A 12 -21.00 5.64 14.40
C LEU A 12 -22.09 6.66 14.73
N ARG A 13 -22.03 7.84 14.08
CA ARG A 13 -22.95 8.97 14.25
C ARG A 13 -23.02 9.76 12.94
N ASP A 14 -23.88 10.78 12.89
CA ASP A 14 -24.03 11.63 11.70
C ASP A 14 -22.75 12.37 11.30
N ASP A 15 -21.91 12.71 12.28
CA ASP A 15 -20.68 13.46 12.10
C ASP A 15 -19.40 12.59 12.10
N LEU A 16 -19.54 11.28 12.34
CA LEU A 16 -18.40 10.39 12.60
C LEU A 16 -18.62 8.97 12.09
N ALA A 17 -17.70 8.53 11.24
CA ALA A 17 -17.50 7.13 10.87
C ALA A 17 -16.10 6.66 11.29
N ILE A 18 -15.99 5.36 11.56
CA ILE A 18 -14.70 4.68 11.70
C ILE A 18 -14.33 4.00 10.39
N ILE A 19 -13.04 3.96 10.13
CA ILE A 19 -12.42 3.21 9.04
C ILE A 19 -11.63 2.07 9.68
N GLN A 20 -11.79 0.84 9.21
CA GLN A 20 -11.06 -0.33 9.69
C GLN A 20 -10.37 -1.02 8.53
N THR A 21 -9.06 -1.22 8.67
CA THR A 21 -8.27 -2.03 7.76
C THR A 21 -7.36 -2.98 8.54
N VAL A 22 -6.89 -4.01 7.86
CA VAL A 22 -5.89 -4.94 8.36
C VAL A 22 -4.97 -5.36 7.22
N ASP A 23 -3.67 -5.20 7.42
CA ASP A 23 -2.70 -5.56 6.41
C ASP A 23 -1.40 -6.05 7.03
N PHE A 24 -0.89 -7.18 6.53
CA PHE A 24 0.34 -7.82 7.02
C PHE A 24 0.95 -8.71 5.94
N PHE A 25 2.27 -8.73 5.88
CA PHE A 25 2.99 -9.44 4.80
C PHE A 25 4.37 -9.91 5.27
N THR A 26 5.06 -10.64 4.38
CA THR A 26 6.41 -11.17 4.61
C THR A 26 7.48 -10.12 4.31
N PRO A 27 8.70 -10.24 4.83
CA PRO A 27 9.77 -9.28 4.56
C PRO A 27 10.02 -9.04 3.07
N ILE A 28 10.07 -7.74 2.71
CA ILE A 28 10.39 -7.27 1.35
C ILE A 28 11.75 -6.57 1.28
N VAL A 29 12.39 -6.38 2.44
CA VAL A 29 13.74 -5.85 2.64
C VAL A 29 14.43 -6.64 3.76
N ASP A 30 15.76 -6.64 3.77
CA ASP A 30 16.53 -7.41 4.76
C ASP A 30 16.63 -6.73 6.12
N ASP A 31 16.69 -5.39 6.16
CA ASP A 31 16.78 -4.64 7.41
C ASP A 31 15.45 -4.72 8.19
N PRO A 32 15.44 -5.34 9.39
CA PRO A 32 14.18 -5.59 10.11
C PRO A 32 13.51 -4.30 10.58
N TYR A 33 14.27 -3.29 10.97
CA TYR A 33 13.73 -1.99 11.38
C TYR A 33 12.98 -1.33 10.21
N THR A 34 13.62 -1.27 9.05
CA THR A 34 13.02 -0.75 7.81
C THR A 34 11.80 -1.56 7.39
N PHE A 35 11.84 -2.89 7.48
CA PHE A 35 10.65 -3.71 7.22
C PHE A 35 9.48 -3.34 8.13
N GLY A 36 9.74 -3.15 9.42
CA GLY A 36 8.73 -2.67 10.37
C GLY A 36 8.13 -1.31 9.99
N GLN A 37 8.98 -0.38 9.53
CA GLN A 37 8.52 0.92 9.02
C GLN A 37 7.62 0.76 7.80
N ILE A 38 8.04 -0.03 6.81
CA ILE A 38 7.27 -0.24 5.58
C ILE A 38 5.92 -0.90 5.87
N ALA A 39 5.90 -1.94 6.73
CA ALA A 39 4.66 -2.60 7.13
C ALA A 39 3.67 -1.65 7.81
N ALA A 40 4.17 -0.75 8.67
CA ALA A 40 3.34 0.27 9.28
C ALA A 40 2.81 1.29 8.25
N VAL A 41 3.66 1.78 7.32
CA VAL A 41 3.21 2.70 6.28
C VAL A 41 2.15 2.06 5.37
N ASN A 42 2.34 0.80 4.99
CA ASN A 42 1.39 0.05 4.17
C ASN A 42 0.04 -0.10 4.87
N ALA A 43 0.00 -0.61 6.10
CA ALA A 43 -1.26 -0.81 6.82
C ALA A 43 -2.01 0.49 7.16
N LEU A 44 -1.30 1.64 7.25
CA LEU A 44 -1.91 2.95 7.41
C LEU A 44 -2.46 3.52 6.09
N SER A 45 -2.03 2.98 4.95
CA SER A 45 -2.28 3.54 3.62
C SER A 45 -3.75 3.51 3.24
N ASP A 46 -4.47 2.42 3.51
CA ASP A 46 -5.90 2.31 3.20
C ASP A 46 -6.72 3.39 3.91
N VAL A 47 -6.38 3.68 5.18
CA VAL A 47 -7.07 4.76 5.92
C VAL A 47 -6.85 6.10 5.23
N TYR A 48 -5.65 6.37 4.72
CA TYR A 48 -5.36 7.58 3.97
C TYR A 48 -6.05 7.62 2.61
N ALA A 49 -6.15 6.48 1.90
CA ALA A 49 -6.84 6.36 0.62
C ALA A 49 -8.33 6.70 0.73
N MET A 50 -8.97 6.30 1.85
CA MET A 50 -10.36 6.64 2.14
C MET A 50 -10.57 8.12 2.56
N GLY A 51 -9.50 8.94 2.61
CA GLY A 51 -9.54 10.33 3.10
C GLY A 51 -9.54 10.44 4.63
N GLY A 52 -9.24 9.34 5.33
CA GLY A 52 -9.35 9.22 6.78
C GLY A 52 -8.08 9.59 7.54
N LYS A 53 -8.25 9.84 8.84
CA LYS A 53 -7.15 10.00 9.79
C LYS A 53 -6.99 8.72 10.62
N PRO A 54 -5.85 8.01 10.56
CA PRO A 54 -5.61 6.87 11.44
C PRO A 54 -5.46 7.34 12.90
N LEU A 55 -6.03 6.59 13.84
CA LEU A 55 -6.02 6.91 15.28
C LEU A 55 -5.31 5.85 16.11
N THR A 56 -5.68 4.59 15.91
CA THR A 56 -5.16 3.48 16.72
C THR A 56 -4.73 2.33 15.82
N ALA A 57 -3.76 1.54 16.30
CA ALA A 57 -3.34 0.33 15.63
C ALA A 57 -3.11 -0.82 16.64
N MET A 58 -3.17 -2.04 16.14
CA MET A 58 -2.84 -3.27 16.86
C MET A 58 -1.88 -4.11 16.03
N ASN A 59 -0.83 -4.65 16.66
CA ASN A 59 0.14 -5.50 15.98
C ASN A 59 -0.48 -6.85 15.57
N ILE A 60 -0.11 -7.33 14.38
CA ILE A 60 -0.33 -8.71 13.93
C ILE A 60 1.03 -9.30 13.61
N ILE A 61 1.40 -10.36 14.33
CA ILE A 61 2.76 -10.92 14.28
C ILE A 61 2.66 -12.44 14.06
N CYS A 62 3.34 -12.92 13.03
CA CYS A 62 3.68 -14.32 12.86
C CYS A 62 5.19 -14.44 12.96
N PHE A 63 5.72 -15.23 13.90
CA PHE A 63 7.17 -15.29 14.15
C PHE A 63 7.69 -16.73 14.29
N PRO A 64 8.82 -17.08 13.65
CA PRO A 64 9.45 -18.40 13.75
C PRO A 64 10.28 -18.56 15.02
N VAL A 65 9.56 -18.76 16.13
CA VAL A 65 10.12 -19.00 17.47
C VAL A 65 11.14 -20.14 17.42
N GLY A 66 12.33 -19.89 17.98
CA GLY A 66 13.42 -20.87 18.05
C GLY A 66 14.20 -21.07 16.75
N LYS A 67 13.76 -20.48 15.62
CA LYS A 67 14.49 -20.50 14.34
C LYS A 67 15.07 -19.15 13.96
N MET A 68 14.60 -18.08 14.60
CA MET A 68 15.04 -16.71 14.34
C MET A 68 15.30 -15.99 15.66
N ASP A 69 16.31 -15.13 15.67
CA ASP A 69 16.64 -14.30 16.83
C ASP A 69 15.49 -13.34 17.14
N ILE A 70 15.08 -13.31 18.41
CA ILE A 70 14.02 -12.42 18.89
C ILE A 70 14.38 -10.93 18.72
N ASP A 71 15.66 -10.59 18.63
CA ASP A 71 16.10 -9.22 18.32
C ASP A 71 15.62 -8.73 16.96
N ILE A 72 15.45 -9.63 15.98
CA ILE A 72 14.85 -9.29 14.67
C ILE A 72 13.43 -8.78 14.88
N LEU A 73 12.62 -9.47 15.68
CA LEU A 73 11.26 -9.01 16.01
C LEU A 73 11.28 -7.67 16.74
N ARG A 74 12.20 -7.49 17.70
CA ARG A 74 12.33 -6.21 18.44
C ARG A 74 12.60 -5.04 17.50
N GLN A 75 13.47 -5.22 16.50
CA GLN A 75 13.76 -4.18 15.50
C GLN A 75 12.55 -3.87 14.61
N ILE A 76 11.82 -4.90 14.16
CA ILE A 76 10.58 -4.72 13.38
C ILE A 76 9.56 -3.90 14.16
N LEU A 77 9.30 -4.30 15.41
CA LEU A 77 8.35 -3.59 16.27
C LEU A 77 8.79 -2.14 16.54
N LYS A 78 10.09 -1.91 16.71
CA LYS A 78 10.64 -0.55 16.87
C LYS A 78 10.40 0.31 15.62
N GLY A 79 10.71 -0.21 14.44
CA GLY A 79 10.49 0.50 13.18
C GLY A 79 9.02 0.85 12.94
N GLY A 80 8.13 -0.12 13.16
CA GLY A 80 6.69 0.10 13.05
C GLY A 80 6.19 1.15 14.06
N LEU A 81 6.64 1.07 15.32
CA LEU A 81 6.28 2.03 16.36
C LEU A 81 6.73 3.46 16.03
N ASP A 82 7.95 3.63 15.50
CA ASP A 82 8.47 4.95 15.15
C ASP A 82 7.71 5.57 13.96
N LYS A 83 7.23 4.77 12.99
CA LYS A 83 6.29 5.26 11.96
C LYS A 83 4.91 5.58 12.50
N MET A 84 4.36 4.76 13.39
CA MET A 84 3.08 5.07 14.03
C MET A 84 3.16 6.38 14.83
N ARG A 85 4.28 6.63 15.52
CA ARG A 85 4.54 7.92 16.20
C ARG A 85 4.57 9.10 15.24
N GLU A 86 5.26 8.99 14.10
CA GLU A 86 5.25 10.02 13.05
C GLU A 86 3.81 10.30 12.55
N ALA A 87 3.01 9.24 12.38
CA ALA A 87 1.62 9.33 11.97
C ALA A 87 0.67 9.84 13.08
N ASN A 88 1.13 9.97 14.34
CA ASN A 88 0.32 10.24 15.53
C ASN A 88 -0.74 9.16 15.79
N VAL A 89 -0.37 7.89 15.56
CA VAL A 89 -1.21 6.70 15.76
C VAL A 89 -0.80 6.01 17.06
N LEU A 90 -1.78 5.70 17.90
CA LEU A 90 -1.56 5.01 19.16
C LEU A 90 -1.59 3.49 18.96
N LEU A 91 -0.49 2.82 19.29
CA LEU A 91 -0.47 1.36 19.40
C LEU A 91 -1.20 0.94 20.68
N VAL A 92 -2.34 0.27 20.56
CA VAL A 92 -3.23 -0.09 21.68
C VAL A 92 -3.22 -1.58 22.04
N GLY A 93 -2.42 -2.38 21.34
CA GLY A 93 -2.30 -3.81 21.61
C GLY A 93 -1.78 -4.58 20.42
N GLY A 94 -2.13 -5.86 20.37
CA GLY A 94 -1.77 -6.75 19.27
C GLY A 94 -1.84 -8.21 19.66
N HIS A 95 -1.56 -9.06 18.69
CA HIS A 95 -1.48 -10.50 18.88
C HIS A 95 -0.30 -11.09 18.11
N SER A 96 0.30 -12.13 18.69
CA SER A 96 1.42 -12.85 18.09
C SER A 96 1.15 -14.35 18.07
N VAL A 97 1.44 -14.98 16.92
CA VAL A 97 1.30 -16.42 16.72
C VAL A 97 2.65 -17.00 16.27
N ALA A 98 2.98 -18.20 16.74
CA ALA A 98 4.13 -18.93 16.23
C ALA A 98 3.85 -19.43 14.81
N ASP A 99 4.76 -19.16 13.87
CA ASP A 99 4.62 -19.53 12.45
C ASP A 99 6.01 -19.87 11.90
N ASN A 100 6.11 -20.70 10.87
CA ASN A 100 7.40 -20.98 10.23
C ASN A 100 7.97 -19.79 9.45
N GLU A 101 7.13 -18.84 9.06
CA GLU A 101 7.50 -17.69 8.25
C GLU A 101 7.12 -16.38 8.96
N LEU A 102 8.09 -15.46 9.01
CA LEU A 102 7.93 -14.13 9.56
C LEU A 102 6.90 -13.33 8.77
N LYS A 103 5.86 -12.84 9.45
CA LYS A 103 4.89 -11.88 8.91
C LYS A 103 4.63 -10.80 9.94
N TYR A 104 4.53 -9.56 9.48
CA TYR A 104 4.24 -8.44 10.35
C TYR A 104 3.33 -7.44 9.65
N GLY A 105 2.46 -6.82 10.42
CA GLY A 105 1.58 -5.77 9.98
C GLY A 105 0.67 -5.29 11.10
N LEU A 106 -0.36 -4.54 10.73
CA LEU A 106 -1.23 -3.86 11.67
C LEU A 106 -2.69 -4.03 11.29
N SER A 107 -3.55 -4.15 12.30
CA SER A 107 -4.94 -3.70 12.17
C SER A 107 -5.00 -2.24 12.57
N VAL A 108 -5.62 -1.39 11.74
CA VAL A 108 -5.68 0.06 11.93
C VAL A 108 -7.12 0.50 12.02
N THR A 109 -7.40 1.38 12.99
CA THR A 109 -8.67 2.12 13.08
C THR A 109 -8.41 3.60 12.83
N GLY A 110 -9.09 4.14 11.82
CA GLY A 110 -9.15 5.57 11.52
C GLY A 110 -10.53 6.14 11.74
N VAL A 111 -10.63 7.45 11.55
CA VAL A 111 -11.89 8.20 11.61
C VAL A 111 -12.04 9.14 10.43
N ILE A 112 -13.29 9.41 10.07
CA ILE A 112 -13.66 10.31 9.00
C ILE A 112 -15.08 10.84 9.20
N HIS A 113 -15.39 12.01 8.63
CA HIS A 113 -16.76 12.47 8.51
C HIS A 113 -17.47 11.62 7.43
N PRO A 114 -18.68 11.08 7.66
CA PRO A 114 -19.33 10.17 6.70
C PRO A 114 -19.48 10.73 5.28
N GLU A 115 -19.68 12.05 5.14
CA GLU A 115 -19.81 12.72 3.83
C GLU A 115 -18.48 12.99 3.12
N LYS A 116 -17.34 12.76 3.78
CA LYS A 116 -16.00 12.99 3.23
C LYS A 116 -15.30 11.70 2.80
N VAL A 117 -16.00 10.56 2.90
CA VAL A 117 -15.46 9.26 2.51
C VAL A 117 -15.15 9.26 1.03
N LEU A 118 -13.89 9.01 0.70
CA LEU A 118 -13.46 8.71 -0.65
C LEU A 118 -13.53 7.20 -0.85
N LEU A 119 -14.00 6.81 -2.02
CA LEU A 119 -14.15 5.42 -2.42
C LEU A 119 -13.25 5.17 -3.63
N ASN A 120 -12.93 3.91 -3.89
CA ASN A 120 -12.16 3.55 -5.08
C ASN A 120 -13.00 3.62 -6.38
N LYS A 121 -14.28 3.96 -6.27
CA LYS A 121 -15.22 4.14 -7.39
C LYS A 121 -15.70 5.59 -7.52
N ASN A 122 -16.54 5.82 -8.51
CA ASN A 122 -17.10 7.13 -8.90
C ASN A 122 -16.16 8.01 -9.73
N ALA A 123 -15.10 7.44 -10.30
CA ALA A 123 -14.33 8.12 -11.34
C ALA A 123 -15.25 8.59 -12.47
N ARG A 124 -14.97 9.77 -13.02
CA ARG A 124 -15.83 10.45 -14.01
C ARG A 124 -15.06 10.70 -15.29
N VAL A 125 -15.80 10.75 -16.41
CA VAL A 125 -15.23 11.22 -17.69
C VAL A 125 -14.69 12.64 -17.51
N GLY A 126 -13.44 12.85 -17.89
CA GLY A 126 -12.75 14.13 -17.75
C GLY A 126 -11.77 14.20 -16.58
N ASP A 127 -11.84 13.25 -15.64
CA ASP A 127 -10.90 13.16 -14.51
C ASP A 127 -9.45 13.00 -14.97
N LYS A 128 -8.53 13.46 -14.12
CA LYS A 128 -7.09 13.27 -14.29
C LYS A 128 -6.58 12.23 -13.30
N LEU A 129 -5.78 11.29 -13.80
CA LEU A 129 -5.12 10.29 -12.97
C LEU A 129 -3.85 10.88 -12.35
N ILE A 130 -3.74 10.81 -11.03
CA ILE A 130 -2.58 11.30 -10.29
C ILE A 130 -1.96 10.13 -9.52
N LEU A 131 -0.69 9.85 -9.78
CA LEU A 131 0.09 8.87 -9.05
C LEU A 131 1.14 9.57 -8.19
N THR A 132 1.14 9.31 -6.89
CA THR A 132 1.93 10.08 -5.91
C THR A 132 3.25 9.43 -5.52
N LYS A 133 3.45 8.16 -5.89
CA LYS A 133 4.70 7.41 -5.69
C LYS A 133 5.07 6.65 -6.95
N PRO A 134 6.37 6.56 -7.31
CA PRO A 134 6.81 5.81 -8.46
C PRO A 134 6.59 4.30 -8.29
N LEU A 135 6.32 3.61 -9.39
CA LEU A 135 6.19 2.15 -9.45
C LEU A 135 7.55 1.44 -9.43
N GLY A 136 7.52 0.14 -9.15
CA GLY A 136 8.67 -0.77 -9.29
C GLY A 136 9.21 -1.37 -7.99
N THR A 137 8.63 -1.06 -6.83
CA THR A 137 9.07 -1.59 -5.52
C THR A 137 9.16 -3.11 -5.48
N GLY A 138 8.20 -3.82 -6.08
CA GLY A 138 8.22 -5.28 -6.18
C GLY A 138 9.40 -5.82 -6.99
N ILE A 139 9.79 -5.15 -8.08
CA ILE A 139 10.95 -5.50 -8.90
C ILE A 139 12.24 -5.25 -8.12
N VAL A 140 12.34 -4.13 -7.40
CA VAL A 140 13.48 -3.86 -6.50
C VAL A 140 13.60 -4.92 -5.41
N SER A 141 12.49 -5.33 -4.79
CA SER A 141 12.49 -6.39 -3.78
C SER A 141 12.94 -7.73 -4.36
N THR A 142 12.52 -8.07 -5.58
CA THR A 142 12.99 -9.28 -6.28
C THR A 142 14.49 -9.21 -6.58
N ALA A 143 14.98 -8.08 -7.07
CA ALA A 143 16.40 -7.86 -7.33
C ALA A 143 17.24 -7.94 -6.04
N LEU A 144 16.72 -7.41 -4.93
CA LEU A 144 17.36 -7.46 -3.61
C LEU A 144 17.46 -8.91 -3.11
N LYS A 145 16.36 -9.67 -3.19
CA LYS A 145 16.34 -11.11 -2.87
C LYS A 145 17.29 -11.92 -3.76
N GLY A 146 17.50 -11.48 -5.00
CA GLY A 146 18.46 -12.07 -5.94
C GLY A 146 19.91 -11.62 -5.75
N GLY A 147 20.20 -10.68 -4.84
CA GLY A 147 21.54 -10.16 -4.59
C GLY A 147 22.13 -9.29 -5.72
N ILE A 148 21.28 -8.71 -6.57
CA ILE A 148 21.68 -7.95 -7.77
C ILE A 148 21.13 -6.52 -7.80
N ALA A 149 20.47 -6.08 -6.73
CA ALA A 149 19.91 -4.73 -6.67
C ALA A 149 20.99 -3.68 -6.43
N ASP A 150 20.95 -2.60 -7.22
CA ASP A 150 21.74 -1.38 -6.97
C ASP A 150 21.33 -0.75 -5.63
N GLU A 151 22.32 -0.41 -4.79
CA GLU A 151 22.09 0.17 -3.46
C GLU A 151 21.33 1.51 -3.55
N GLY A 152 21.63 2.32 -4.57
CA GLY A 152 20.92 3.59 -4.80
C GLY A 152 19.45 3.39 -5.13
N LEU A 153 19.13 2.38 -5.94
CA LEU A 153 17.77 1.97 -6.27
C LEU A 153 17.02 1.43 -5.04
N VAL A 154 17.68 0.59 -4.24
CA VAL A 154 17.12 0.10 -2.96
C VAL A 154 16.81 1.27 -2.04
N ALA A 155 17.74 2.22 -1.86
CA ALA A 155 17.53 3.39 -1.00
C ALA A 155 16.36 4.27 -1.47
N ARG A 156 16.22 4.50 -2.79
CA ARG A 156 15.06 5.22 -3.35
C ARG A 156 13.74 4.47 -3.12
N SER A 157 13.74 3.17 -3.32
CA SER A 157 12.58 2.30 -3.09
C SER A 157 12.15 2.31 -1.62
N VAL A 158 13.10 2.10 -0.69
CA VAL A 158 12.88 2.17 0.76
C VAL A 158 12.35 3.52 1.17
N LYS A 159 12.92 4.63 0.67
CA LYS A 159 12.42 5.98 0.97
C LYS A 159 10.95 6.14 0.55
N SER A 160 10.59 5.68 -0.66
CA SER A 160 9.20 5.73 -1.13
C SER A 160 8.26 4.90 -0.24
N MET A 161 8.66 3.66 0.09
CA MET A 161 7.86 2.72 0.88
C MET A 161 7.73 3.13 2.36
N THR A 162 8.68 3.92 2.89
CA THR A 162 8.65 4.44 4.26
C THR A 162 8.06 5.85 4.38
N THR A 163 7.65 6.46 3.27
CA THR A 163 6.97 7.76 3.25
C THR A 163 5.48 7.59 3.49
N LEU A 164 4.91 8.22 4.51
CA LEU A 164 3.46 8.19 4.78
C LEU A 164 2.65 8.87 3.67
N ASN A 165 1.47 8.32 3.36
CA ASN A 165 0.50 8.97 2.47
C ASN A 165 -0.28 10.12 3.15
N LYS A 166 0.08 10.49 4.39
CA LYS A 166 -0.57 11.55 5.19
C LYS A 166 -0.70 12.87 4.43
N ARG A 167 0.39 13.37 3.84
CA ARG A 167 0.38 14.67 3.14
C ARG A 167 -0.50 14.62 1.88
N VAL A 168 -0.52 13.48 1.19
CA VAL A 168 -1.40 13.26 0.04
C VAL A 168 -2.85 13.30 0.49
N MET A 169 -3.20 12.59 1.57
CA MET A 169 -4.55 12.62 2.14
C MET A 169 -4.97 14.03 2.53
N GLU A 170 -4.13 14.78 3.24
CA GLU A 170 -4.43 16.18 3.62
C GLU A 170 -4.75 17.04 2.39
N LEU A 171 -3.88 17.01 1.38
CA LEU A 171 -4.09 17.75 0.13
C LEU A 171 -5.36 17.30 -0.60
N MET A 172 -5.60 15.99 -0.65
CA MET A 172 -6.76 15.40 -1.28
C MET A 172 -8.07 15.86 -0.61
N THR A 173 -8.10 15.95 0.72
CA THR A 173 -9.28 16.43 1.46
C THR A 173 -9.52 17.94 1.38
N GLU A 174 -8.49 18.71 1.00
CA GLU A 174 -8.56 20.16 0.76
C GLU A 174 -8.88 20.50 -0.69
N THR A 175 -8.68 19.56 -1.61
CA THR A 175 -8.90 19.75 -3.04
C THR A 175 -10.36 19.45 -3.36
N PRO A 176 -11.12 20.39 -3.96
CA PRO A 176 -12.45 20.08 -4.47
C PRO A 176 -12.35 19.05 -5.62
N ASP A 177 -13.42 18.28 -5.83
CA ASP A 177 -13.57 17.42 -7.02
C ASP A 177 -12.59 16.23 -7.11
N VAL A 178 -12.14 15.69 -5.97
CA VAL A 178 -11.56 14.33 -5.93
C VAL A 178 -12.72 13.33 -5.96
N HIS A 179 -12.93 12.68 -7.10
CA HIS A 179 -14.07 11.79 -7.29
C HIS A 179 -13.84 10.36 -6.80
N ALA A 180 -12.60 9.87 -6.87
CA ALA A 180 -12.22 8.52 -6.45
C ALA A 180 -10.76 8.48 -5.99
N CYS A 181 -10.44 7.56 -5.07
CA CYS A 181 -9.07 7.33 -4.60
C CYS A 181 -8.88 5.86 -4.21
N THR A 182 -7.67 5.35 -4.44
CA THR A 182 -7.16 4.07 -3.93
C THR A 182 -5.64 4.20 -3.80
N ASP A 183 -5.00 3.26 -3.12
CA ASP A 183 -3.55 3.16 -3.09
C ASP A 183 -3.02 2.02 -3.97
N ILE A 184 -1.74 2.10 -4.35
CA ILE A 184 -1.15 1.12 -5.26
C ILE A 184 -0.30 0.12 -4.47
N THR A 185 -0.85 -1.07 -4.28
CA THR A 185 -0.24 -2.15 -3.46
C THR A 185 -0.01 -3.44 -4.27
N GLY A 186 -0.32 -4.62 -3.72
CA GLY A 186 0.07 -5.93 -4.23
C GLY A 186 -0.52 -6.32 -5.59
N PHE A 187 -1.65 -5.74 -5.99
CA PHE A 187 -2.27 -5.95 -7.31
C PHE A 187 -1.59 -5.16 -8.43
N GLY A 188 -0.73 -4.21 -8.06
CA GLY A 188 -0.05 -3.32 -9.00
C GLY A 188 -0.98 -2.27 -9.60
N PHE A 189 -0.38 -1.32 -10.31
CA PHE A 189 -1.06 -0.13 -10.81
C PHE A 189 -2.28 -0.45 -11.69
N LEU A 190 -2.12 -1.33 -12.69
CA LEU A 190 -3.22 -1.70 -13.57
C LEU A 190 -4.27 -2.54 -12.86
N GLY A 191 -3.90 -3.28 -11.82
CA GLY A 191 -4.83 -4.04 -10.98
C GLY A 191 -5.85 -3.13 -10.31
N HIS A 192 -5.32 -2.14 -9.58
CA HIS A 192 -6.10 -1.12 -8.90
C HIS A 192 -6.86 -0.21 -9.87
N ALA A 193 -6.25 0.19 -11.00
CA ALA A 193 -6.94 0.95 -12.02
C ALA A 193 -8.17 0.20 -12.60
N CYS A 194 -8.05 -1.11 -12.80
CA CYS A 194 -9.17 -1.94 -13.22
C CYS A 194 -10.27 -2.02 -12.16
N GLU A 195 -9.92 -2.15 -10.87
CA GLU A 195 -10.89 -2.12 -9.77
C GLU A 195 -11.68 -0.82 -9.73
N MET A 196 -11.02 0.31 -9.97
CA MET A 196 -11.69 1.61 -9.93
C MET A 196 -12.76 1.81 -11.02
N VAL A 197 -12.63 1.11 -12.15
CA VAL A 197 -13.57 1.20 -13.27
C VAL A 197 -14.51 0.00 -13.39
N GLU A 198 -14.27 -1.06 -12.62
CA GLU A 198 -15.05 -2.29 -12.67
C GLU A 198 -16.52 -2.02 -12.32
N GLY A 199 -17.43 -2.44 -13.21
CA GLY A 199 -18.87 -2.20 -13.03
C GLY A 199 -19.32 -0.76 -13.28
N SER A 200 -18.47 0.07 -13.89
CA SER A 200 -18.80 1.44 -14.30
C SER A 200 -18.81 1.60 -15.83
N ASP A 201 -19.39 2.70 -16.31
CA ASP A 201 -19.38 3.07 -17.73
C ASP A 201 -18.16 3.94 -18.11
N VAL A 202 -17.15 4.02 -17.25
CA VAL A 202 -15.91 4.79 -17.49
C VAL A 202 -14.72 3.87 -17.72
N GLY A 203 -13.74 4.36 -18.46
CA GLY A 203 -12.44 3.70 -18.66
C GLY A 203 -11.29 4.64 -18.31
N MET A 204 -10.08 4.08 -18.19
CA MET A 204 -8.86 4.84 -17.92
C MET A 204 -7.90 4.76 -19.10
N GLN A 205 -7.54 5.92 -19.66
CA GLN A 205 -6.47 6.01 -20.65
C GLN A 205 -5.16 6.36 -19.96
N VAL A 206 -4.16 5.48 -20.09
CA VAL A 206 -2.84 5.65 -19.47
C VAL A 206 -1.78 5.70 -20.56
N TYR A 207 -1.06 6.82 -20.62
CA TYR A 207 0.15 6.92 -21.44
C TYR A 207 1.30 6.25 -20.69
N ALA A 208 1.77 5.10 -21.17
CA ALA A 208 2.86 4.36 -20.53
C ALA A 208 4.13 5.21 -20.32
N SER A 209 4.39 6.16 -21.22
CA SER A 209 5.50 7.12 -21.14
C SER A 209 5.37 8.13 -19.98
N ALA A 210 4.16 8.34 -19.45
CA ALA A 210 3.88 9.26 -18.36
C ALA A 210 3.83 8.58 -16.99
N VAL A 211 3.89 7.24 -16.94
CA VAL A 211 3.83 6.49 -15.68
C VAL A 211 5.19 6.54 -14.97
N PRO A 212 5.30 7.15 -13.78
CA PRO A 212 6.56 7.22 -13.07
C PRO A 212 6.93 5.85 -12.48
N TYR A 213 8.15 5.40 -12.76
CA TYR A 213 8.78 4.26 -12.12
C TYR A 213 10.23 4.60 -11.74
N PHE A 214 10.82 3.85 -10.82
CA PHE A 214 12.20 4.15 -10.39
C PHE A 214 13.19 4.02 -11.57
N PRO A 215 14.19 4.92 -11.68
CA PRO A 215 15.28 4.74 -12.63
C PRO A 215 16.02 3.41 -12.39
N GLY A 216 16.32 2.66 -13.46
CA GLY A 216 16.95 1.34 -13.40
C GLY A 216 15.99 0.15 -13.41
N ILE A 217 14.67 0.39 -13.34
CA ILE A 217 13.67 -0.69 -13.32
C ILE A 217 13.55 -1.39 -14.68
N ARG A 218 13.70 -0.66 -15.79
CA ARG A 218 13.53 -1.23 -17.14
C ARG A 218 14.57 -2.32 -17.39
N GLU A 219 15.82 -2.04 -17.03
CA GLU A 219 16.95 -2.94 -17.20
C GLU A 219 16.77 -4.24 -16.40
N LEU A 220 16.24 -4.15 -15.18
CA LEU A 220 15.90 -5.32 -14.38
C LEU A 220 14.78 -6.16 -15.01
N VAL A 221 13.74 -5.52 -15.54
CA VAL A 221 12.64 -6.22 -16.22
C VAL A 221 13.12 -6.89 -17.51
N GLU A 222 13.95 -6.21 -18.31
CA GLU A 222 14.55 -6.77 -19.54
C GLU A 222 15.48 -7.95 -19.23
N ALA A 223 16.15 -7.94 -18.07
CA ALA A 223 16.93 -9.06 -17.56
C ALA A 223 16.06 -10.20 -16.96
N GLY A 224 14.72 -10.09 -16.99
CA GLY A 224 13.79 -11.10 -16.49
C GLY A 224 13.58 -11.07 -14.96
N ILE A 225 14.03 -10.03 -14.27
CA ILE A 225 13.88 -9.88 -12.82
C ILE A 225 12.50 -9.34 -12.50
N VAL A 226 11.53 -10.25 -12.40
CA VAL A 226 10.12 -9.92 -12.22
C VAL A 226 9.51 -10.78 -11.10
N PRO A 227 8.79 -10.20 -10.14
CA PRO A 227 8.11 -10.99 -9.11
C PRO A 227 7.01 -11.87 -9.73
N GLY A 228 6.89 -13.11 -9.26
CA GLY A 228 5.87 -14.05 -9.73
C GLY A 228 4.43 -13.53 -9.62
N GLY A 229 4.16 -12.66 -8.64
CA GLY A 229 2.87 -11.99 -8.46
C GLY A 229 2.47 -11.12 -9.67
N LEU A 230 3.43 -10.55 -10.41
CA LEU A 230 3.14 -9.71 -11.57
C LEU A 230 2.43 -10.51 -12.68
N TYR A 231 2.85 -11.75 -12.93
CA TYR A 231 2.20 -12.61 -13.92
C TYR A 231 0.75 -12.93 -13.53
N ARG A 232 0.50 -13.20 -12.23
CA ARG A 232 -0.84 -13.44 -11.71
C ARG A 232 -1.74 -12.22 -11.88
N ASN A 233 -1.24 -11.04 -11.52
CA ASN A 233 -1.98 -9.78 -11.66
C ASN A 233 -2.30 -9.50 -13.13
N LYS A 234 -1.32 -9.69 -14.02
CA LYS A 234 -1.50 -9.55 -15.48
C LYS A 234 -2.60 -10.48 -15.96
N THR A 235 -2.49 -11.79 -15.70
CA THR A 235 -3.50 -12.77 -16.15
C THR A 235 -4.90 -12.45 -15.63
N PHE A 236 -5.01 -11.96 -14.39
CA PHE A 236 -6.31 -11.66 -13.78
C PHE A 236 -7.03 -10.47 -14.42
N ARG A 237 -6.32 -9.42 -14.84
CA ARG A 237 -6.92 -8.18 -15.37
C ARG A 237 -6.73 -7.95 -16.88
N MET A 238 -5.98 -8.81 -17.58
CA MET A 238 -5.65 -8.58 -19.00
C MET A 238 -6.89 -8.42 -19.90
N ASN A 239 -7.99 -9.08 -19.58
CA ASN A 239 -9.25 -8.99 -20.32
C ASN A 239 -9.93 -7.60 -20.23
N MET A 240 -9.51 -6.75 -19.30
CA MET A 240 -10.00 -5.37 -19.14
C MET A 240 -9.07 -4.34 -19.77
N ILE A 241 -7.95 -4.75 -20.36
CA ILE A 241 -6.88 -3.85 -20.80
C ILE A 241 -6.67 -4.00 -22.31
N GLU A 242 -6.86 -2.89 -23.01
CA GLU A 242 -6.45 -2.72 -24.41
C GLU A 242 -5.10 -2.00 -24.46
N VAL A 243 -4.20 -2.48 -25.31
CA VAL A 243 -2.87 -1.89 -25.50
C VAL A 243 -2.76 -1.45 -26.94
N ASP A 244 -2.86 -0.15 -27.17
CA ASP A 244 -2.65 0.45 -28.48
C ASP A 244 -1.14 0.47 -28.81
N SER A 245 -0.83 0.16 -30.07
CA SER A 245 0.54 0.11 -30.62
C SER A 245 1.03 1.47 -31.09
#